data_AF-A0AAU1RNJ7-F1
#
_entry.id   AF-A0AAU1RNJ7-F1
#
_cell.length_a   1.000
_cell.length_b   1.000
_cell.length_c   1.000
_cell.angle_alpha   90.00
_cell.angle_beta   90.00
_cell.angle_gamma   90.00
#
_symmetry.space_group_name_H-M   'P 1'
#
loop_
_entity.id
_entity.type
_entity.pdbx_description
1 polymer ?
#
loop_
_entity_poly.entity_id
_entity_poly.type
_entity_poly.pdbx_seq_one_letter_code
_entity_poly.pdbx_strand_id
1 'polypeptide(L)' 'MCAGGLPAAMDVELESTRLAALLDGLTLQATLLPDRYPPTLLRQVLRRHLDALKGCLCPTGPGGVRAG' A
#
# COMPACT_ATOMS: atom_id res chain seq x y z
N MET A 1 -6.55 -21.05 8.34
CA MET A 1 -5.75 -20.34 7.32
C MET A 1 -6.61 -19.20 6.80
N CYS A 2 -6.30 -17.95 7.12
CA CYS A 2 -7.07 -16.82 6.61
C CYS A 2 -6.54 -16.47 5.22
N ALA A 3 -7.28 -16.85 4.17
CA ALA A 3 -7.03 -16.39 2.80
C ALA A 3 -7.23 -14.86 2.76
N GLY A 4 -6.38 -14.16 1.98
CA GLY A 4 -6.27 -12.70 1.96
C GLY A 4 -7.62 -11.98 1.94
N GLY A 5 -7.88 -11.19 2.99
CA GLY A 5 -9.07 -10.36 3.10
C GLY A 5 -8.80 -8.97 2.52
N LEU A 6 -9.11 -8.79 1.25
CA LEU A 6 -9.37 -7.45 0.73
C LEU A 6 -10.80 -7.03 1.16
N PRO A 7 -11.05 -5.73 1.39
CA PRO A 7 -12.38 -5.21 1.64
C PRO A 7 -13.40 -5.66 0.59
N ALA A 8 -14.60 -6.07 1.03
CA ALA A 8 -15.63 -6.65 0.15
C ALA A 8 -16.13 -5.70 -0.96
N ALA A 9 -16.01 -4.39 -0.75
CA ALA A 9 -16.43 -3.34 -1.69
C ALA A 9 -15.24 -2.66 -2.40
N MET A 10 -14.06 -3.31 -2.43
CA MET A 10 -12.90 -2.78 -3.12
C MET A 10 -13.11 -2.80 -4.64
N ASP A 11 -12.85 -1.66 -5.29
CA ASP A 11 -12.68 -1.60 -6.73
C ASP A 11 -11.32 -2.19 -7.10
N VAL A 12 -11.31 -3.47 -7.47
CA VAL A 12 -10.09 -4.23 -7.74
C VAL A 12 -9.34 -3.69 -8.97
N GLU A 13 -10.06 -3.24 -10.00
CA GLU A 13 -9.45 -2.72 -11.23
C GLU A 13 -8.72 -1.40 -10.95
N LEU A 14 -9.37 -0.49 -10.23
CA LEU A 14 -8.78 0.78 -9.82
C LEU A 14 -7.56 0.55 -8.91
N GLU A 15 -7.70 -0.30 -7.89
CA GLU A 15 -6.60 -0.55 -6.95
C GLU A 15 -5.43 -1.31 -7.60
N SER A 16 -5.70 -2.17 -8.59
CA SER A 16 -4.65 -2.81 -9.39
C SER A 16 -3.89 -1.78 -10.23
N THR A 17 -4.60 -0.87 -10.87
CA THR A 17 -4.00 0.25 -11.63
C THR A 17 -3.15 1.14 -10.72
N ARG A 18 -3.66 1.47 -9.53
CA ARG A 18 -2.96 2.29 -8.54
C ARG A 18 -1.70 1.61 -8.02
N LEU A 19 -1.74 0.29 -7.80
CA LEU A 19 -0.57 -0.50 -7.40
C LEU A 19 0.48 -0.57 -8.52
N ALA A 20 0.06 -0.76 -9.78
CA ALA A 20 0.96 -0.77 -10.93
C ALA A 20 1.72 0.56 -11.06
N ALA A 21 0.99 1.69 -11.01
CA ALA A 21 1.59 3.02 -11.06
C ALA A 21 2.58 3.27 -9.91
N LEU A 22 2.30 2.75 -8.70
CA LEU A 22 3.25 2.80 -7.59
C LEU A 22 4.52 2.01 -7.90
N LEU A 23 4.39 0.77 -8.38
CA LEU A 23 5.54 -0.08 -8.71
C LEU A 23 6.43 0.56 -9.78
N ASP A 24 5.84 1.17 -10.80
CA ASP A 24 6.57 1.90 -11.83
C ASP A 24 7.38 3.05 -11.21
N GLY A 25 6.74 3.85 -10.35
CA GLY A 25 7.41 4.94 -9.65
C GLY A 25 8.56 4.48 -8.75
N LEU A 26 8.37 3.40 -7.98
CA LEU A 26 9.42 2.82 -7.13
C LEU A 26 10.57 2.26 -7.99
N THR A 27 10.26 1.62 -9.11
CA THR A 27 11.25 1.06 -10.04
C THR A 27 12.08 2.16 -10.69
N LEU A 28 11.42 3.23 -11.14
CA LEU A 28 12.09 4.40 -11.71
C LEU A 28 13.03 5.04 -10.68
N GLN A 29 12.58 5.19 -9.43
CA GLN A 29 13.39 5.74 -8.33
C GLN A 29 14.61 4.87 -8.01
N ALA A 30 14.44 3.55 -7.92
CA ALA A 30 15.53 2.60 -7.68
C ALA A 30 16.58 2.65 -8.79
N THR A 31 16.11 2.78 -10.04
CA THR A 31 16.97 2.80 -11.23
C THR A 31 17.78 4.09 -11.33
N LEU A 32 17.15 5.24 -11.07
CA LEU A 32 17.80 6.54 -11.24
C LEU A 32 18.69 6.92 -10.05
N LEU A 33 18.32 6.50 -8.84
CA LEU A 33 18.91 7.00 -7.60
C LEU A 33 19.09 5.87 -6.55
N PRO A 34 19.89 4.83 -6.86
CA PRO A 34 19.97 3.61 -6.04
C PRO A 34 20.46 3.86 -4.60
N ASP A 35 21.36 4.81 -4.40
CA ASP A 35 21.87 5.14 -3.05
C ASP A 35 20.85 5.91 -2.21
N ARG A 36 19.97 6.70 -2.86
CA ARG A 36 18.92 7.48 -2.19
C ARG A 36 17.69 6.62 -1.88
N TYR A 37 17.41 5.63 -2.73
CA TYR A 37 16.25 4.75 -2.61
C TYR A 37 16.69 3.28 -2.51
N PRO A 38 17.26 2.87 -1.35
CA PRO A 38 17.71 1.50 -1.18
C PRO A 38 16.53 0.52 -1.19
N PRO A 39 16.75 -0.75 -1.58
CA PRO A 39 15.68 -1.75 -1.67
C PRO A 39 14.89 -1.96 -0.38
N THR A 40 15.51 -1.76 0.78
CA THR A 40 14.86 -1.85 2.10
C THR A 40 13.77 -0.79 2.27
N LEU A 41 14.06 0.46 1.89
CA LEU A 41 13.11 1.58 1.95
C LEU A 41 11.93 1.35 0.99
N LEU A 42 12.22 0.97 -0.26
CA LEU A 42 11.17 0.75 -1.27
C LEU A 42 10.23 -0.41 -0.89
N ARG A 43 10.76 -1.47 -0.27
CA ARG A 43 9.95 -2.56 0.30
C ARG A 43 9.06 -2.10 1.45
N GLN A 44 9.51 -1.15 2.28
CA GLN A 44 8.68 -0.57 3.34
C GLN A 44 7.50 0.23 2.76
N VAL A 45 7.75 1.03 1.72
CA VAL A 45 6.69 1.76 1.00
C VAL A 45 5.66 0.80 0.41
N LEU A 46 6.11 -0.25 -0.28
CA LEU A 46 5.22 -1.26 -0.84
C LEU A 46 4.39 -1.97 0.25
N ARG A 47 5.02 -2.38 1.36
CA ARG A 47 4.33 -3.01 2.49
C ARG A 47 3.22 -2.10 3.03
N ARG A 48 3.54 -0.82 3.27
CA ARG A 48 2.58 0.17 3.77
C ARG A 48 1.38 0.33 2.83
N HIS A 49 1.62 0.30 1.52
CA HIS A 49 0.55 0.37 0.53
C HIS A 49 -0.34 -0.89 0.52
N LEU A 50 0.26 -2.08 0.63
CA LEU A 50 -0.48 -3.34 0.75
C LEU A 50 -1.29 -3.40 2.06
N ASP A 51 -0.77 -2.84 3.14
CA ASP A 51 -1.51 -2.74 4.41
C ASP A 51 -2.70 -1.79 4.29
N ALA A 52 -2.56 -0.70 3.53
CA ALA A 52 -3.68 0.18 3.18
C ALA A 52 -4.78 -0.55 2.38
N LEU A 53 -4.39 -1.35 1.39
CA LEU A 53 -5.33 -2.17 0.61
C LEU A 53 -6.10 -3.17 1.49
N LYS A 54 -5.43 -3.80 2.45
CA LYS A 54 -6.07 -4.75 3.38
C LYS A 54 -6.96 -4.06 4.42
N GLY A 55 -6.98 -2.73 4.48
CA GLY A 55 -7.59 -1.99 5.60
C GLY A 55 -6.85 -2.17 6.92
N CYS A 56 -5.62 -2.71 6.91
CA CYS A 56 -4.78 -2.96 8.08
C CYS A 56 -3.99 -1.73 8.54
N LEU A 57 -4.48 -0.52 8.26
CA LEU A 57 -3.94 0.69 8.83
C LEU A 57 -4.50 0.79 10.25
N CYS A 58 -3.66 0.50 11.26
CA CYS A 58 -4.00 0.80 12.65
C CYS A 58 -4.44 2.28 12.72
N PRO A 59 -5.66 2.58 13.19
CA PRO A 59 -6.09 3.97 13.32
C PRO A 59 -5.17 4.63 14.33
N THR A 60 -4.45 5.66 13.90
CA THR A 60 -3.73 6.54 14.80
C THR A 60 -4.75 7.26 15.70
N GLY A 61 -4.95 6.75 16.92
CA GLY A 61 -5.59 7.45 18.05
C GLY A 61 -7.03 7.06 18.41
N PRO A 62 -7.42 7.18 19.70
CA PRO A 62 -8.77 6.89 20.17
C PRO A 62 -9.70 8.04 19.78
N GLY A 63 -10.55 7.85 18.77
CA GLY A 63 -11.48 8.91 18.36
C GLY A 63 -12.26 8.70 17.06
N GLY A 64 -12.08 7.58 16.36
CA GLY A 64 -12.82 7.31 15.11
C GLY A 64 -14.27 6.92 15.38
N VAL A 65 -15.17 7.89 15.50
CA VAL A 65 -16.62 7.67 15.49
C VAL A 65 -17.02 7.05 14.15
N ARG A 66 -17.81 5.98 14.18
CA ARG A 66 -18.45 5.42 12.98
C ARG A 66 -19.77 6.16 12.79
N ALA A 67 -19.93 6.85 11.66
CA ALA A 67 -21.25 7.32 11.23
C ALA A 67 -22.09 6.11 10.77
N GLY A 68 -23.37 6.15 11.13
CA GLY A 68 -24.34 5.06 11.01
C GLY A 68 -24.91 4.82 9.62
#